data_AF-A0A6I8NCL8-F1
#
_entry.id   AF-A0A6I8NCL8-F1
#
_cell.length_a   1.000
_cell.length_b   1.000
_cell.length_c   1.000
_cell.angle_alpha   90.00
_cell.angle_beta   90.00
_cell.angle_gamma   90.00
#
_symmetry.space_group_name_H-M   'P 1'
#
loop_
_entity.id
_entity.type
_entity.pdbx_description
1 polymer ?
#
loop_
_entity_poly.entity_id
_entity_poly.type
_entity_poly.pdbx_seq_one_letter_code
_entity_poly.pdbx_strand_id
1 'polypeptide(L)'
;QIEGTLKPMKAAILIQRWFRCYMARLEVRRLSALNIFQSIEYADEQAQLQVCDPTSFLSLSLMECTDNGRSYSLGTVLWEDTRIISRKQTDPGDKLKEYERMIEVPPSYLGPRLSFPLTIVDINAILQAFKHRQLLHARYVLQLLHETKKVLKQMPNITHLSTSYFKEITVCGDLHGKLDDLLLIFYKNGLPSGENPYIFNGDFVDRGKHSMEILIILFAFLLVYPNDLHLNRGNHEDFMMNMRYGFTKEVMQKYKHHGGQILQLLEDVYSWLPLATVIDHKILIVHGGISDTTDLELLSCFERSLVKSVLVPPMPLETRALSVSDPSPLICRSKVVDILWSDPRSRQGCSPNTGRGGGCYFGPDVTTKLFAKYGLKMIIRSHECKPEGYDICHNGRVVTVFSASNYYEEGSNRGAYLKLNPDMSPRFVQYQVTPAGLPRRPHLRSPSLSPGKISVPDWVSVMESVLNLPVPWRSLCTHLASLDPEGRVDYLSCFSHLQVQEPVLEAHSALVETLYRYRSDLEIVFNIIDKDHSGLISMEEFRQMWQLFNAHHHVNVDDTTIDHLAQSMDLNKDGSIDFNEFLKAFHVVHRHDPRWSTREGTPPPAAEDEAW
;
A
#
# COMPACT_ATOMS: atom_id res chain seq x y z
N GLN A 1 24.52 32.20 42.02
CA GLN A 1 23.11 32.22 41.58
C GLN A 1 22.92 32.05 40.06
N ILE A 2 23.94 32.28 39.22
CA ILE A 2 23.82 32.16 37.74
C ILE A 2 23.99 30.71 37.22
N GLU A 3 24.67 29.82 37.97
CA GLU A 3 24.87 28.41 37.55
C GLU A 3 23.65 27.49 37.71
N GLY A 4 22.70 27.84 38.60
CA GLY A 4 21.50 27.03 38.86
C GLY A 4 20.46 27.09 37.75
N THR A 5 20.43 28.17 36.97
CA THR A 5 19.49 28.40 35.85
C THR A 5 20.00 27.89 34.50
N LEU A 6 21.30 27.62 34.37
CA LEU A 6 21.90 27.10 33.12
C LEU A 6 21.58 25.61 32.87
N LYS A 7 21.44 24.81 33.93
CA LYS A 7 21.22 23.35 33.85
C LYS A 7 19.83 22.99 33.27
N PRO A 8 18.72 23.62 33.70
CA PRO A 8 17.40 23.35 33.13
C PRO A 8 17.23 23.81 31.68
N MET A 9 17.86 24.93 31.31
CA MET A 9 17.83 25.43 29.93
C MET A 9 18.61 24.50 29.00
N LYS A 10 19.76 23.97 29.44
CA LYS A 10 20.51 22.92 28.73
C LYS A 10 19.72 21.62 28.60
N ALA A 11 19.03 21.18 29.65
CA ALA A 11 18.17 19.99 29.61
C ALA A 11 17.00 20.15 28.63
N ALA A 12 16.31 21.30 28.64
CA ALA A 12 15.22 21.59 27.71
C ALA A 12 15.70 21.63 26.24
N ILE A 13 16.87 22.21 25.98
CA ILE A 13 17.50 22.20 24.65
C ILE A 13 17.87 20.77 24.24
N LEU A 14 18.36 19.93 25.17
CA LEU A 14 18.68 18.53 24.89
C LEU A 14 17.42 17.68 24.62
N ILE A 15 16.33 17.87 25.37
CA ILE A 15 15.04 17.20 25.11
C ILE A 15 14.48 17.65 23.76
N GLN A 16 14.48 18.95 23.47
CA GLN A 16 14.01 19.45 22.17
C GLN A 16 14.89 18.97 21.03
N ARG A 17 16.22 18.93 21.21
CA ARG A 17 17.15 18.40 20.21
C ARG A 17 16.94 16.91 20.03
N TRP A 18 16.80 16.14 21.11
CA TRP A 18 16.51 14.71 21.06
C TRP A 18 15.17 14.45 20.37
N PHE A 19 14.11 15.19 20.73
CA PHE A 19 12.79 15.08 20.11
C PHE A 19 12.84 15.45 18.62
N ARG A 20 13.48 16.57 18.25
CA ARG A 20 13.65 16.96 16.84
C ARG A 20 14.50 15.94 16.08
N CYS A 21 15.58 15.43 16.66
CA CYS A 21 16.39 14.37 16.06
C CYS A 21 15.62 13.05 15.96
N TYR A 22 14.80 12.71 16.94
CA TYR A 22 13.94 11.53 16.92
C TYR A 22 12.86 11.65 15.85
N MET A 23 12.15 12.77 15.80
CA MET A 23 11.18 13.08 14.74
C MET A 23 11.85 13.11 13.36
N ALA A 24 13.05 13.69 13.23
CA ALA A 24 13.83 13.66 12.00
C ALA A 24 14.24 12.24 11.61
N ARG A 25 14.66 11.39 12.57
CA ARG A 25 14.95 9.97 12.32
C ARG A 25 13.71 9.19 11.89
N LEU A 26 12.56 9.44 12.53
CA LEU A 26 11.30 8.84 12.12
C LEU A 26 10.91 9.28 10.71
N GLU A 27 11.08 10.57 10.39
CA GLU A 27 10.78 11.10 9.07
C GLU A 27 11.74 10.57 7.99
N VAL A 28 13.04 10.49 8.29
CA VAL A 28 14.03 9.86 7.39
C VAL A 28 13.68 8.39 7.18
N ARG A 29 13.40 7.62 8.25
CA ARG A 29 12.94 6.23 8.12
C ARG A 29 11.70 6.12 7.25
N ARG A 30 10.71 7.00 7.46
CA ARG A 30 9.47 7.05 6.70
C ARG A 30 9.73 7.28 5.21
N LEU A 31 10.55 8.28 4.88
CA LEU A 31 10.91 8.63 3.49
C LEU A 31 11.77 7.55 2.83
N SER A 32 12.75 7.00 3.54
CA SER A 32 13.62 5.92 3.06
C SER A 32 12.84 4.63 2.83
N ALA A 33 11.98 4.23 3.77
CA ALA A 33 11.13 3.05 3.61
C ALA A 33 10.24 3.21 2.38
N LEU A 34 9.55 4.36 2.24
CA LEU A 34 8.72 4.63 1.08
C LEU A 34 9.52 4.50 -0.23
N ASN A 35 10.69 5.14 -0.33
CA ASN A 35 11.49 5.13 -1.55
C ASN A 35 12.06 3.74 -1.89
N ILE A 36 12.56 3.01 -0.88
CA ILE A 36 13.11 1.65 -1.07
C ILE A 36 12.01 0.70 -1.52
N PHE A 37 10.90 0.64 -0.78
CA PHE A 37 9.84 -0.31 -1.11
C PHE A 37 9.12 0.04 -2.42
N GLN A 38 8.95 1.33 -2.72
CA GLN A 38 8.44 1.76 -4.02
C GLN A 38 9.38 1.34 -5.16
N SER A 39 10.70 1.47 -4.97
CA SER A 39 11.67 1.06 -5.99
C SER A 39 11.66 -0.46 -6.22
N ILE A 40 11.57 -1.25 -5.15
CA ILE A 40 11.43 -2.72 -5.23
C ILE A 40 10.13 -3.09 -5.96
N GLU A 41 9.02 -2.47 -5.57
CA GLU A 41 7.71 -2.70 -6.17
C GLU A 41 7.71 -2.39 -7.68
N TYR A 42 8.30 -1.25 -8.07
CA TYR A 42 8.35 -0.83 -9.46
C TYR A 42 9.25 -1.75 -10.29
N ALA A 43 10.39 -2.17 -9.72
CA ALA A 43 11.27 -3.15 -10.37
C ALA A 43 10.56 -4.50 -10.56
N ASP A 44 9.78 -4.95 -9.58
CA ASP A 44 8.98 -6.17 -9.68
C ASP A 44 7.87 -6.07 -10.74
N GLU A 45 7.15 -4.93 -10.79
CA GLU A 45 6.15 -4.63 -11.82
C GLU A 45 6.77 -4.63 -13.22
N GLN A 46 7.92 -3.95 -13.37
CA GLN A 46 8.68 -3.91 -14.61
C GLN A 46 9.13 -5.30 -15.05
N ALA A 47 9.70 -6.07 -14.13
CA ALA A 47 10.11 -7.44 -14.40
C ALA A 47 8.91 -8.29 -14.83
N GLN A 48 7.74 -8.14 -14.20
CA GLN A 48 6.53 -8.89 -14.57
C GLN A 48 6.05 -8.56 -15.99
N LEU A 49 6.06 -7.29 -16.35
CA LEU A 49 5.70 -6.82 -17.69
C LEU A 49 6.70 -7.27 -18.76
N GLN A 50 7.98 -7.42 -18.42
CA GLN A 50 9.02 -7.95 -19.30
C GLN A 50 9.02 -9.48 -19.41
N VAL A 51 8.76 -10.19 -18.31
CA VAL A 51 8.70 -11.67 -18.24
C VAL A 51 7.45 -12.22 -18.94
N CYS A 52 6.44 -11.40 -19.22
CA CYS A 52 5.36 -11.78 -20.13
C CYS A 52 5.80 -11.83 -21.61
N ASP A 53 7.06 -12.19 -21.88
CA ASP A 53 7.55 -12.68 -23.17
C ASP A 53 7.12 -14.16 -23.36
N PRO A 54 6.83 -14.64 -24.59
CA PRO A 54 6.23 -15.97 -24.82
C PRO A 54 7.00 -17.15 -24.23
N THR A 55 8.30 -16.97 -23.94
CA THR A 55 9.19 -18.02 -23.43
C THR A 55 9.05 -18.24 -21.92
N SER A 56 8.79 -17.22 -21.12
CA SER A 56 8.64 -17.37 -19.65
C SER A 56 7.21 -17.73 -19.22
N PHE A 57 6.20 -17.48 -20.07
CA PHE A 57 4.82 -17.95 -19.87
C PHE A 57 4.73 -19.48 -19.73
N LEU A 58 5.59 -20.22 -20.45
CA LEU A 58 5.74 -21.68 -20.35
C LEU A 58 6.23 -22.12 -18.95
N SER A 59 7.05 -21.33 -18.27
CA SER A 59 7.55 -21.63 -16.93
C SER A 59 6.48 -21.48 -15.85
N LEU A 60 5.63 -20.45 -15.94
CA LEU A 60 4.48 -20.25 -15.05
C LEU A 60 3.42 -21.36 -15.19
N SER A 61 3.19 -21.88 -16.41
CA SER A 61 2.31 -23.04 -16.63
C SER A 61 2.84 -24.35 -16.03
N LEU A 62 4.13 -24.42 -15.71
CA LEU A 62 4.79 -25.58 -15.12
C LEU A 62 4.90 -25.53 -13.58
N MET A 63 4.37 -24.47 -12.94
CA MET A 63 4.39 -24.37 -11.48
C MET A 63 3.45 -25.43 -10.88
N GLU A 64 4.02 -26.42 -10.21
CA GLU A 64 3.28 -27.51 -9.56
C GLU A 64 2.76 -27.08 -8.18
N CYS A 65 1.44 -27.13 -7.98
CA CYS A 65 0.84 -26.99 -6.65
C CYS A 65 0.67 -28.39 -6.04
N THR A 66 1.19 -28.61 -4.84
CA THR A 66 1.05 -29.87 -4.11
C THR A 66 0.00 -29.74 -3.00
N ASP A 67 -1.00 -30.63 -3.01
CA ASP A 67 -1.91 -30.85 -1.88
C ASP A 67 -2.13 -32.36 -1.70
N ASN A 68 -2.00 -32.86 -0.47
CA ASN A 68 -2.17 -34.27 -0.11
C ASN A 68 -1.47 -35.30 -1.04
N GLY A 69 -0.23 -35.03 -1.45
CA GLY A 69 0.59 -35.97 -2.23
C GLY A 69 0.17 -36.14 -3.69
N ARG A 70 -0.70 -35.27 -4.22
CA ARG A 70 -0.95 -35.13 -5.66
C ARG A 70 -0.38 -33.81 -6.16
N SER A 71 0.48 -33.86 -7.18
CA SER A 71 0.95 -32.68 -7.91
C SER A 71 -0.07 -32.32 -8.99
N TYR A 72 -0.44 -31.05 -9.06
CA TYR A 72 -1.25 -30.49 -10.14
C TYR A 72 -0.42 -29.42 -10.84
N SER A 73 -0.24 -29.54 -12.16
CA SER A 73 0.27 -28.42 -12.97
C SER A 73 -0.81 -27.34 -13.02
N LEU A 74 -0.45 -26.11 -12.66
CA LEU A 74 -1.35 -24.96 -12.74
C LEU A 74 -1.84 -24.75 -14.18
N GLY A 75 -1.01 -25.06 -15.18
CA GLY A 75 -1.40 -25.07 -16.59
C GLY A 75 -2.53 -26.06 -16.91
N THR A 76 -2.54 -27.25 -16.29
CA THR A 76 -3.60 -28.24 -16.48
C THR A 76 -4.94 -27.78 -15.90
N VAL A 77 -4.93 -27.16 -14.70
CA VAL A 77 -6.14 -26.58 -14.08
C VAL A 77 -6.69 -25.38 -14.86
N LEU A 78 -5.81 -24.60 -15.52
CA LEU A 78 -6.20 -23.39 -16.26
C LEU A 78 -6.64 -23.64 -17.71
N TRP A 79 -6.09 -24.66 -18.40
CA TRP A 79 -6.36 -24.92 -19.83
C TRP A 79 -7.25 -26.13 -20.13
N GLU A 80 -7.46 -27.08 -19.20
CA GLU A 80 -8.39 -28.21 -19.44
C GLU A 80 -9.86 -27.85 -19.19
N ASP A 81 -10.17 -26.84 -18.36
CA ASP A 81 -11.57 -26.47 -18.07
C ASP A 81 -12.15 -25.35 -18.97
N THR A 82 -11.33 -24.70 -19.81
CA THR A 82 -11.85 -23.76 -20.82
C THR A 82 -12.70 -24.45 -21.89
N ARG A 83 -12.61 -25.79 -22.02
CA ARG A 83 -13.40 -26.59 -22.96
C ARG A 83 -14.73 -27.11 -22.39
N ILE A 84 -14.95 -27.04 -21.08
CA ILE A 84 -16.16 -27.64 -20.46
C ILE A 84 -17.28 -26.60 -20.25
N ILE A 85 -17.01 -25.29 -20.21
CA ILE A 85 -18.05 -24.26 -19.98
C ILE A 85 -18.54 -23.56 -21.27
N SER A 86 -18.26 -24.11 -22.45
CA SER A 86 -18.84 -23.64 -23.73
C SER A 86 -19.98 -24.52 -24.26
N ARG A 87 -20.52 -25.45 -23.44
CA ARG A 87 -21.72 -26.22 -23.81
C ARG A 87 -22.96 -25.73 -23.07
N LYS A 88 -23.75 -24.96 -23.82
CA LYS A 88 -25.11 -24.44 -23.57
C LYS A 88 -25.17 -23.20 -22.66
N GLN A 89 -25.52 -22.07 -23.28
CA GLN A 89 -26.21 -20.97 -22.60
C GLN A 89 -27.40 -21.56 -21.85
N THR A 90 -27.24 -21.70 -20.54
CA THR A 90 -28.33 -21.93 -19.60
C THR A 90 -28.80 -20.58 -19.11
N ASP A 91 -30.10 -20.46 -18.89
CA ASP A 91 -30.80 -19.24 -18.48
C ASP A 91 -30.17 -18.66 -17.18
N PRO A 92 -30.07 -17.33 -16.99
CA PRO A 92 -29.37 -16.72 -15.85
C PRO A 92 -29.83 -17.14 -14.45
N GLY A 93 -31.04 -17.70 -14.34
CA GLY A 93 -31.59 -18.24 -13.09
C GLY A 93 -31.08 -19.62 -12.70
N ASP A 94 -30.38 -20.34 -13.60
CA ASP A 94 -29.97 -21.73 -13.38
C ASP A 94 -28.60 -21.84 -12.66
N LYS A 95 -27.70 -20.87 -12.85
CA LYS A 95 -26.34 -20.88 -12.27
C LYS A 95 -26.31 -20.77 -10.74
N LEU A 96 -27.16 -19.92 -10.15
CA LEU A 96 -27.26 -19.81 -8.68
C LEU A 96 -27.69 -21.15 -8.05
N LYS A 97 -28.71 -21.79 -8.64
CA LYS A 97 -29.21 -23.12 -8.25
C LYS A 97 -28.19 -24.22 -8.52
N GLU A 98 -27.36 -24.07 -9.55
CA GLU A 98 -26.20 -24.94 -9.80
C GLU A 98 -25.23 -24.91 -8.62
N TYR A 99 -24.83 -23.73 -8.14
CA TYR A 99 -23.95 -23.61 -6.97
C TYR A 99 -24.58 -24.18 -5.69
N GLU A 100 -25.90 -24.02 -5.51
CA GLU A 100 -26.63 -24.62 -4.40
C GLU A 100 -26.61 -26.15 -4.44
N ARG A 101 -26.77 -26.74 -5.62
CA ARG A 101 -26.72 -28.19 -5.85
C ARG A 101 -25.31 -28.76 -5.71
N MET A 102 -24.29 -28.04 -6.17
CA MET A 102 -22.91 -28.54 -6.25
C MET A 102 -22.12 -28.38 -4.96
N ILE A 103 -22.41 -27.35 -4.16
CA ILE A 103 -21.58 -26.98 -3.00
C ILE A 103 -22.45 -27.00 -1.76
N GLU A 104 -22.47 -28.07 -0.96
CA GLU A 104 -23.26 -28.14 0.28
C GLU A 104 -22.72 -27.17 1.35
N VAL A 105 -23.61 -26.45 2.05
CA VAL A 105 -23.23 -25.60 3.19
C VAL A 105 -23.51 -26.40 4.47
N PRO A 106 -22.47 -26.75 5.25
CA PRO A 106 -22.68 -27.59 6.43
C PRO A 106 -23.54 -26.88 7.48
N PRO A 107 -24.33 -27.63 8.30
CA PRO A 107 -25.10 -27.05 9.40
C PRO A 107 -24.22 -26.33 10.45
N SER A 108 -22.96 -26.73 10.57
CA SER A 108 -21.96 -26.10 11.45
C SER A 108 -21.49 -24.72 10.97
N TYR A 109 -21.84 -24.31 9.74
CA TYR A 109 -21.52 -22.98 9.25
C TYR A 109 -22.42 -21.93 9.89
N LEU A 110 -21.82 -21.08 10.73
CA LEU A 110 -22.47 -20.01 11.50
C LEU A 110 -22.35 -18.62 10.85
N GLY A 111 -21.67 -18.50 9.71
CA GLY A 111 -21.51 -17.23 9.02
C GLY A 111 -22.77 -16.83 8.22
N PRO A 112 -22.71 -15.67 7.54
CA PRO A 112 -23.84 -15.13 6.78
C PRO A 112 -24.30 -16.09 5.68
N ARG A 113 -25.63 -16.27 5.58
CA ARG A 113 -26.27 -17.05 4.52
C ARG A 113 -27.00 -16.10 3.59
N LEU A 114 -26.49 -15.95 2.37
CA LEU A 114 -26.99 -14.96 1.43
C LEU A 114 -28.14 -15.51 0.58
N SER A 115 -29.09 -14.65 0.27
CA SER A 115 -30.13 -14.85 -0.73
C SER A 115 -30.19 -13.63 -1.65
N PHE A 116 -30.41 -13.85 -2.95
CA PHE A 116 -30.45 -12.77 -3.94
C PHE A 116 -31.90 -12.47 -4.36
N PRO A 117 -32.28 -11.19 -4.55
CA PRO A 117 -31.43 -9.99 -4.47
C PRO A 117 -30.97 -9.66 -3.04
N LEU A 118 -29.75 -9.12 -2.91
CA LEU A 118 -29.19 -8.75 -1.60
C LEU A 118 -29.91 -7.54 -1.01
N THR A 119 -29.88 -7.47 0.31
CA THR A 119 -30.41 -6.34 1.09
C THR A 119 -29.33 -5.73 2.00
N ILE A 120 -29.63 -4.58 2.59
CA ILE A 120 -28.74 -3.96 3.60
C ILE A 120 -28.55 -4.84 4.84
N VAL A 121 -29.50 -5.72 5.16
CA VAL A 121 -29.38 -6.67 6.27
C VAL A 121 -28.26 -7.68 5.99
N ASP A 122 -28.17 -8.16 4.75
CA ASP A 122 -27.12 -9.07 4.31
C ASP A 122 -25.73 -8.42 4.37
N ILE A 123 -25.63 -7.17 3.91
CA ILE A 123 -24.39 -6.37 4.00
C ILE A 123 -23.95 -6.23 5.46
N ASN A 124 -24.89 -5.88 6.36
CA ASN A 124 -24.57 -5.74 7.78
C ASN A 124 -24.10 -7.06 8.38
N ALA A 125 -24.70 -8.19 7.99
CA ALA A 125 -24.25 -9.51 8.42
C ALA A 125 -22.82 -9.82 7.92
N ILE A 126 -22.51 -9.51 6.65
CA ILE A 126 -21.17 -9.65 6.07
C ILE A 126 -20.14 -8.80 6.84
N LEU A 127 -20.44 -7.51 7.06
CA LEU A 127 -19.55 -6.60 7.79
C LEU A 127 -19.29 -7.09 9.21
N GLN A 128 -20.31 -7.58 9.91
CA GLN A 128 -20.15 -8.14 11.25
C GLN A 128 -19.33 -9.43 11.23
N ALA A 129 -19.57 -10.33 10.28
CA ALA A 129 -18.79 -11.55 10.13
C ALA A 129 -17.30 -11.25 9.93
N PHE A 130 -16.97 -10.32 9.04
CA PHE A 130 -15.57 -9.95 8.76
C PHE A 130 -14.89 -9.22 9.92
N LYS A 131 -15.62 -8.40 10.70
CA LYS A 131 -15.09 -7.85 11.97
C LYS A 131 -14.69 -8.95 12.96
N HIS A 132 -15.40 -10.08 12.96
CA HIS A 132 -15.10 -11.24 13.79
C HIS A 132 -14.22 -12.28 13.07
N ARG A 133 -13.58 -11.91 11.95
CA ARG A 133 -12.70 -12.78 11.15
C ARG A 133 -13.37 -14.08 10.68
N GLN A 134 -14.68 -14.05 10.46
CA GLN A 134 -15.43 -15.18 9.92
C GLN A 134 -15.47 -15.13 8.40
N LEU A 135 -15.14 -16.24 7.76
CA LEU A 135 -15.14 -16.36 6.29
C LEU A 135 -16.56 -16.52 5.74
N LEU A 136 -16.86 -15.87 4.60
CA LEU A 136 -18.08 -16.14 3.84
C LEU A 136 -17.96 -17.50 3.15
N HIS A 137 -18.98 -18.35 3.18
CA HIS A 137 -18.89 -19.68 2.56
C HIS A 137 -18.70 -19.59 1.03
N ALA A 138 -17.90 -20.49 0.45
CA ALA A 138 -17.55 -20.50 -0.98
C ALA A 138 -18.78 -20.44 -1.91
N ARG A 139 -19.87 -21.15 -1.55
CA ARG A 139 -21.16 -21.08 -2.25
C ARG A 139 -21.63 -19.64 -2.42
N TYR A 140 -21.70 -18.87 -1.33
CA TYR A 140 -22.20 -17.50 -1.34
C TYR A 140 -21.24 -16.55 -2.05
N VAL A 141 -19.93 -16.81 -2.00
CA VAL A 141 -18.93 -16.06 -2.78
C VAL A 141 -19.16 -16.25 -4.27
N LEU A 142 -19.30 -17.49 -4.76
CA LEU A 142 -19.55 -17.76 -6.17
C LEU A 142 -20.88 -17.16 -6.65
N GLN A 143 -21.93 -17.24 -5.84
CA GLN A 143 -23.22 -16.60 -6.14
C GLN A 143 -23.08 -15.07 -6.22
N LEU A 144 -22.40 -14.44 -5.25
CA LEU A 144 -22.13 -13.00 -5.24
C LEU A 144 -21.40 -12.56 -6.50
N LEU A 145 -20.27 -13.21 -6.82
CA LEU A 145 -19.47 -12.88 -7.99
C LEU A 145 -20.26 -13.03 -9.30
N HIS A 146 -21.13 -14.05 -9.38
CA HIS A 146 -21.96 -14.27 -10.54
C HIS A 146 -23.00 -13.15 -10.73
N GLU A 147 -23.66 -12.71 -9.66
CA GLU A 147 -24.59 -11.57 -9.73
C GLU A 147 -23.88 -10.25 -10.01
N THR A 148 -22.72 -10.01 -9.39
CA THR A 148 -21.86 -8.84 -9.67
C THR A 148 -21.51 -8.76 -11.14
N LYS A 149 -21.11 -9.89 -11.74
CA LYS A 149 -20.81 -9.95 -13.18
C LYS A 149 -21.99 -9.50 -14.04
N LYS A 150 -23.22 -9.90 -13.69
CA LYS A 150 -24.43 -9.50 -14.44
C LYS A 150 -24.63 -7.99 -14.41
N VAL A 151 -24.44 -7.37 -13.24
CA VAL A 151 -24.56 -5.91 -13.08
C VAL A 151 -23.44 -5.19 -13.83
N LEU A 152 -22.18 -5.60 -13.65
CA LEU A 152 -21.04 -4.96 -14.33
C LEU A 152 -21.13 -5.04 -15.86
N LYS A 153 -21.66 -6.13 -16.42
CA LYS A 153 -21.91 -6.26 -17.87
C LYS A 153 -22.81 -5.18 -18.46
N GLN A 154 -23.73 -4.66 -17.65
CA GLN A 154 -24.67 -3.61 -18.07
C GLN A 154 -24.07 -2.20 -17.92
N MET A 155 -22.94 -2.07 -17.20
CA MET A 155 -22.29 -0.78 -16.98
C MET A 155 -21.46 -0.35 -18.19
N PRO A 156 -21.37 0.97 -18.48
CA PRO A 156 -20.50 1.51 -19.52
C PRO A 156 -19.02 1.41 -19.13
N ASN A 157 -18.13 1.61 -20.10
CA ASN A 157 -16.70 1.73 -19.81
C ASN A 157 -16.37 2.99 -18.99
N ILE A 158 -17.12 4.07 -19.23
CA ILE A 158 -17.00 5.35 -18.51
C ILE A 158 -18.32 5.61 -17.79
N THR A 159 -18.30 5.59 -16.46
CA THR A 159 -19.45 5.94 -15.63
C THR A 159 -19.59 7.45 -15.56
N HIS A 160 -20.80 7.98 -15.72
CA HIS A 160 -21.06 9.41 -15.64
C HIS A 160 -21.89 9.74 -14.39
N LEU A 161 -21.38 10.65 -13.56
CA LEU A 161 -22.02 11.09 -12.32
C LEU A 161 -22.22 12.60 -12.33
N SER A 162 -23.17 13.07 -11.53
CA SER A 162 -23.36 14.50 -11.29
C SER A 162 -23.47 14.82 -9.82
N THR A 163 -22.75 15.85 -9.38
CA THR A 163 -22.85 16.37 -8.01
C THR A 163 -24.16 17.11 -7.76
N SER A 164 -25.00 17.33 -8.78
CA SER A 164 -26.32 17.97 -8.59
C SER A 164 -27.30 17.12 -7.78
N TYR A 165 -27.14 15.80 -7.79
CA TYR A 165 -28.01 14.86 -7.08
C TYR A 165 -27.54 14.55 -5.66
N PHE A 166 -26.30 14.91 -5.32
CA PHE A 166 -25.65 14.50 -4.08
C PHE A 166 -25.00 15.70 -3.39
N LYS A 167 -25.04 15.73 -2.06
CA LYS A 167 -24.34 16.80 -1.32
C LYS A 167 -22.83 16.71 -1.46
N GLU A 168 -22.30 15.48 -1.52
CA GLU A 168 -20.87 15.21 -1.59
C GLU A 168 -20.68 13.81 -2.21
N ILE A 169 -19.62 13.62 -3.02
CA ILE A 169 -19.22 12.30 -3.53
C ILE A 169 -17.87 11.93 -2.91
N THR A 170 -17.77 10.70 -2.39
CA THR A 170 -16.54 10.19 -1.81
C THR A 170 -15.74 9.39 -2.83
N VAL A 171 -14.45 9.68 -2.98
CA VAL A 171 -13.50 8.96 -3.84
C VAL A 171 -12.42 8.31 -2.99
N CYS A 172 -12.34 6.99 -3.02
CA CYS A 172 -11.31 6.18 -2.39
C CYS A 172 -10.34 5.68 -3.47
N GLY A 173 -9.05 5.70 -3.16
CA GLY A 173 -8.02 5.08 -3.99
C GLY A 173 -7.77 3.64 -3.57
N ASP A 174 -6.55 3.19 -3.80
CA ASP A 174 -6.09 1.82 -3.59
C ASP A 174 -6.30 1.38 -2.13
N LEU A 175 -6.70 0.13 -1.95
CA LEU A 175 -6.91 -0.49 -0.63
C LEU A 175 -5.99 -1.68 -0.38
N HIS A 176 -5.58 -2.41 -1.42
CA HIS A 176 -4.62 -3.51 -1.36
C HIS A 176 -4.82 -4.46 -0.16
N GLY A 177 -6.04 -4.99 -0.01
CA GLY A 177 -6.35 -5.96 1.04
C GLY A 177 -6.25 -5.42 2.49
N LYS A 178 -6.22 -4.10 2.69
CA LYS A 178 -6.24 -3.45 4.02
C LYS A 178 -7.67 -3.25 4.53
N LEU A 179 -8.32 -4.33 4.95
CA LEU A 179 -9.71 -4.31 5.42
C LEU A 179 -9.96 -3.31 6.55
N ASP A 180 -9.02 -3.17 7.49
CA ASP A 180 -9.17 -2.22 8.60
C ASP A 180 -9.23 -0.76 8.14
N ASP A 181 -8.53 -0.41 7.05
CA ASP A 181 -8.61 0.91 6.44
C ASP A 181 -10.01 1.14 5.87
N LEU A 182 -10.55 0.17 5.09
CA LEU A 182 -11.91 0.25 4.55
C LEU A 182 -12.96 0.40 5.66
N LEU A 183 -12.86 -0.40 6.73
CA LEU A 183 -13.78 -0.31 7.87
C LEU A 183 -13.66 1.03 8.59
N LEU A 184 -12.46 1.60 8.69
CA LEU A 184 -12.25 2.92 9.28
C LEU A 184 -12.83 4.05 8.41
N ILE A 185 -12.71 3.95 7.07
CA ILE A 185 -13.37 4.87 6.14
C ILE A 185 -14.87 4.85 6.39
N PHE A 186 -15.49 3.66 6.40
CA PHE A 186 -16.93 3.53 6.64
C PHE A 186 -17.36 3.99 8.03
N TYR A 187 -16.54 3.76 9.06
CA TYR A 187 -16.82 4.26 10.39
C TYR A 187 -16.81 5.80 10.45
N LYS A 188 -15.85 6.45 9.76
CA LYS A 188 -15.72 7.91 9.78
C LYS A 188 -16.66 8.62 8.82
N ASN A 189 -16.96 8.01 7.68
CA ASN A 189 -17.65 8.63 6.56
C ASN A 189 -19.08 8.11 6.33
N GLY A 190 -19.50 7.10 7.09
CA GLY A 190 -20.76 6.40 6.86
C GLY A 190 -20.62 5.29 5.83
N LEU A 191 -21.65 4.45 5.73
CA LEU A 191 -21.72 3.39 4.71
C LEU A 191 -22.22 3.96 3.38
N PRO A 192 -21.91 3.31 2.25
CA PRO A 192 -22.53 3.60 0.97
C PRO A 192 -24.06 3.54 1.05
N SER A 193 -24.71 4.54 0.48
CA SER A 193 -26.18 4.66 0.39
C SER A 193 -26.55 5.72 -0.66
N GLY A 194 -27.84 5.86 -0.96
CA GLY A 194 -28.34 6.92 -1.86
C GLY A 194 -27.99 8.35 -1.47
N GLU A 195 -27.66 8.61 -0.20
CA GLU A 195 -27.24 9.93 0.28
C GLU A 195 -25.71 10.07 0.42
N ASN A 196 -24.97 8.96 0.29
CA ASN A 196 -23.53 8.89 0.54
C ASN A 196 -22.85 8.02 -0.55
N PRO A 197 -22.71 8.55 -1.77
CA PRO A 197 -22.13 7.82 -2.88
C PRO A 197 -20.60 7.68 -2.76
N TYR A 198 -20.09 6.56 -3.27
CA TYR A 198 -18.68 6.21 -3.27
C TYR A 198 -18.17 5.84 -4.65
N ILE A 199 -16.93 6.19 -4.93
CA ILE A 199 -16.14 5.71 -6.06
C ILE A 199 -14.89 5.06 -5.47
N PHE A 200 -14.69 3.76 -5.71
CA PHE A 200 -13.43 3.08 -5.39
C PHE A 200 -12.63 2.91 -6.68
N ASN A 201 -11.45 3.54 -6.72
CA ASN A 201 -10.69 3.75 -7.95
C ASN A 201 -9.59 2.71 -8.16
N GLY A 202 -9.98 1.43 -8.24
CA GLY A 202 -9.09 0.30 -8.51
C GLY A 202 -8.23 -0.15 -7.32
N ASP A 203 -7.52 -1.25 -7.53
CA ASP A 203 -6.53 -1.84 -6.61
C ASP A 203 -7.11 -2.18 -5.24
N PHE A 204 -8.17 -2.98 -5.29
CA PHE A 204 -8.86 -3.48 -4.11
C PHE A 204 -8.08 -4.63 -3.45
N VAL A 205 -7.36 -5.40 -4.27
CA VAL A 205 -6.72 -6.68 -3.93
C VAL A 205 -5.19 -6.61 -3.97
N ASP A 206 -4.57 -7.76 -3.68
CA ASP A 206 -3.12 -7.97 -3.57
C ASP A 206 -2.45 -7.24 -2.41
N ARG A 207 -1.21 -7.65 -2.10
CA ARG A 207 -0.32 -7.14 -1.05
C ARG A 207 -0.81 -7.40 0.37
N GLY A 208 -2.04 -6.98 0.69
CA GLY A 208 -2.71 -7.26 1.96
C GLY A 208 -3.27 -8.68 2.05
N LYS A 209 -3.78 -9.03 3.24
CA LYS A 209 -4.27 -10.39 3.56
C LYS A 209 -5.79 -10.52 3.55
N HIS A 210 -6.50 -9.42 3.33
CA HIS A 210 -7.96 -9.35 3.43
C HIS A 210 -8.60 -8.84 2.14
N SER A 211 -8.02 -9.20 1.00
CA SER A 211 -8.46 -8.76 -0.33
C SER A 211 -9.85 -9.31 -0.66
N MET A 212 -10.11 -10.58 -0.33
CA MET A 212 -11.41 -11.21 -0.57
C MET A 212 -12.53 -10.56 0.23
N GLU A 213 -12.27 -10.18 1.49
CA GLU A 213 -13.25 -9.50 2.33
C GLU A 213 -13.60 -8.13 1.75
N ILE A 214 -12.60 -7.37 1.26
CA ILE A 214 -12.81 -6.09 0.58
C ILE A 214 -13.68 -6.28 -0.66
N LEU A 215 -13.32 -7.20 -1.56
CA LEU A 215 -14.12 -7.44 -2.77
C LEU A 215 -15.56 -7.83 -2.45
N ILE A 216 -15.76 -8.72 -1.47
CA ILE A 216 -17.10 -9.16 -1.07
C ILE A 216 -17.91 -7.96 -0.55
N ILE A 217 -17.31 -7.10 0.27
CA ILE A 217 -17.98 -5.88 0.77
C ILE A 217 -18.34 -4.95 -0.39
N LEU A 218 -17.38 -4.61 -1.26
CA LEU A 218 -17.58 -3.68 -2.36
C LEU A 218 -18.64 -4.19 -3.34
N PHE A 219 -18.59 -5.46 -3.71
CA PHE A 219 -19.58 -6.09 -4.58
C PHE A 219 -20.95 -6.20 -3.95
N ALA A 220 -21.04 -6.50 -2.64
CA ALA A 220 -22.33 -6.51 -1.96
C ALA A 220 -22.97 -5.11 -1.97
N PHE A 221 -22.20 -4.05 -1.71
CA PHE A 221 -22.71 -2.68 -1.84
C PHE A 221 -23.06 -2.31 -3.28
N LEU A 222 -22.29 -2.75 -4.29
CA LEU A 222 -22.61 -2.51 -5.70
C LEU A 222 -23.97 -3.14 -6.08
N LEU A 223 -24.25 -4.34 -5.57
CA LEU A 223 -25.52 -5.03 -5.85
C LEU A 223 -26.72 -4.37 -5.16
N VAL A 224 -26.53 -3.77 -3.98
CA VAL A 224 -27.61 -3.09 -3.23
C VAL A 224 -27.79 -1.64 -3.66
N TYR A 225 -26.71 -0.93 -4.01
CA TYR A 225 -26.68 0.47 -4.42
C TYR A 225 -25.94 0.66 -5.75
N PRO A 226 -26.43 0.07 -6.86
CA PRO A 226 -25.74 0.11 -8.15
C PRO A 226 -25.61 1.51 -8.77
N ASN A 227 -26.41 2.47 -8.28
CA ASN A 227 -26.36 3.88 -8.71
C ASN A 227 -25.50 4.78 -7.81
N ASP A 228 -25.06 4.28 -6.65
CA ASP A 228 -24.40 5.10 -5.62
C ASP A 228 -23.02 4.57 -5.23
N LEU A 229 -22.71 3.28 -5.47
CA LEU A 229 -21.37 2.74 -5.32
C LEU A 229 -20.80 2.36 -6.69
N HIS A 230 -19.68 3.00 -7.05
CA HIS A 230 -19.01 2.84 -8.33
C HIS A 230 -17.61 2.28 -8.14
N LEU A 231 -17.22 1.37 -9.03
CA LEU A 231 -15.91 0.73 -9.04
C LEU A 231 -15.24 1.00 -10.38
N ASN A 232 -14.02 1.53 -10.35
CA ASN A 232 -13.15 1.53 -11.52
C ASN A 232 -12.15 0.36 -11.39
N ARG A 233 -11.70 -0.18 -12.52
CA ARG A 233 -10.65 -1.19 -12.60
C ARG A 233 -9.29 -0.56 -12.27
N GLY A 234 -8.50 -1.22 -11.44
CA GLY A 234 -7.07 -0.96 -11.25
C GLY A 234 -6.19 -1.94 -11.99
N ASN A 235 -4.87 -1.77 -11.90
CA ASN A 235 -3.95 -2.72 -12.55
C ASN A 235 -3.87 -4.05 -11.80
N HIS A 236 -4.18 -4.08 -10.49
CA HIS A 236 -4.25 -5.31 -9.69
C HIS A 236 -5.55 -6.11 -9.86
N GLU A 237 -6.58 -5.57 -10.52
CA GLU A 237 -7.71 -6.37 -11.01
C GLU A 237 -7.35 -7.09 -12.33
N ASP A 238 -6.26 -7.86 -12.28
CA ASP A 238 -5.68 -8.67 -13.34
C ASP A 238 -5.13 -9.98 -12.76
N PHE A 239 -5.52 -11.10 -13.35
CA PHE A 239 -5.10 -12.43 -12.89
C PHE A 239 -3.58 -12.60 -12.84
N MET A 240 -2.84 -12.03 -13.80
CA MET A 240 -1.39 -12.14 -13.86
C MET A 240 -0.72 -11.37 -12.71
N MET A 241 -1.31 -10.25 -12.28
CA MET A 241 -0.86 -9.54 -11.07
C MET A 241 -1.16 -10.38 -9.83
N ASN A 242 -2.38 -10.91 -9.71
CA ASN A 242 -2.82 -11.67 -8.54
C ASN A 242 -1.99 -12.92 -8.26
N MET A 243 -1.47 -13.55 -9.30
CA MET A 243 -0.57 -14.71 -9.19
C MET A 243 0.72 -14.38 -8.44
N ARG A 244 1.26 -13.17 -8.61
CA ARG A 244 2.55 -12.76 -8.03
C ARG A 244 2.38 -12.02 -6.70
N TYR A 245 1.36 -11.16 -6.60
CA TYR A 245 1.22 -10.22 -5.48
C TYR A 245 0.32 -10.69 -4.33
N GLY A 246 -0.02 -11.99 -4.33
CA GLY A 246 -0.50 -12.70 -3.15
C GLY A 246 -2.00 -13.00 -3.14
N PHE A 247 -2.81 -12.35 -3.99
CA PHE A 247 -4.26 -12.58 -3.98
C PHE A 247 -4.63 -14.01 -4.40
N THR A 248 -3.99 -14.60 -5.41
CA THR A 248 -4.24 -16.00 -5.78
C THR A 248 -3.98 -16.93 -4.60
N LYS A 249 -2.87 -16.72 -3.88
CA LYS A 249 -2.53 -17.49 -2.68
C LYS A 249 -3.58 -17.29 -1.57
N GLU A 250 -4.04 -16.07 -1.36
CA GLU A 250 -5.10 -15.76 -0.38
C GLU A 250 -6.39 -16.54 -0.68
N VAL A 251 -6.87 -16.52 -1.93
CA VAL A 251 -8.11 -17.22 -2.34
C VAL A 251 -7.95 -18.73 -2.20
N MET A 252 -6.84 -19.30 -2.66
CA MET A 252 -6.59 -20.74 -2.57
C MET A 252 -6.50 -21.22 -1.12
N GLN A 253 -5.89 -20.43 -0.23
CA GLN A 253 -5.81 -20.76 1.19
C GLN A 253 -7.17 -20.69 1.88
N LYS A 254 -7.96 -19.65 1.60
CA LYS A 254 -9.28 -19.43 2.23
C LYS A 254 -10.34 -20.45 1.76
N TYR A 255 -10.35 -20.76 0.46
CA TYR A 255 -11.44 -21.52 -0.17
C TYR A 255 -11.06 -22.92 -0.67
N LYS A 256 -9.78 -23.30 -0.58
CA LYS A 256 -9.25 -24.64 -0.86
C LYS A 256 -9.76 -25.18 -2.20
N HIS A 257 -10.54 -26.26 -2.18
CA HIS A 257 -11.10 -26.92 -3.37
C HIS A 257 -11.93 -26.00 -4.27
N HIS A 258 -12.51 -24.92 -3.73
CA HIS A 258 -13.29 -23.94 -4.51
C HIS A 258 -12.46 -22.72 -4.96
N GLY A 259 -11.21 -22.60 -4.52
CA GLY A 259 -10.37 -21.44 -4.81
C GLY A 259 -10.13 -21.23 -6.30
N GLY A 260 -9.82 -22.28 -7.05
CA GLY A 260 -9.62 -22.20 -8.50
C GLY A 260 -10.86 -21.72 -9.26
N GLN A 261 -12.04 -22.22 -8.87
CA GLN A 261 -13.31 -21.80 -9.46
C GLN A 261 -13.63 -20.32 -9.16
N ILE A 262 -13.30 -19.86 -7.95
CA ILE A 262 -13.47 -18.45 -7.56
C ILE A 262 -12.52 -17.55 -8.36
N LEU A 263 -11.24 -17.93 -8.50
CA LEU A 263 -10.26 -17.17 -9.28
C LEU A 263 -10.63 -17.07 -10.76
N GLN A 264 -11.10 -18.15 -11.37
CA GLN A 264 -11.57 -18.15 -12.75
C GLN A 264 -12.77 -17.21 -12.95
N LEU A 265 -13.71 -17.18 -11.99
CA LEU A 265 -14.85 -16.27 -12.07
C LEU A 265 -14.44 -14.81 -11.83
N LEU A 266 -13.48 -14.56 -10.94
CA LEU A 266 -12.92 -13.23 -10.68
C LEU A 266 -12.23 -12.65 -11.91
N GLU A 267 -11.44 -13.44 -12.64
CA GLU A 267 -10.81 -13.01 -13.91
C GLU A 267 -11.86 -12.47 -14.90
N ASP A 268 -12.99 -13.17 -15.02
CA ASP A 268 -14.09 -12.72 -15.88
C ASP A 268 -14.75 -11.46 -15.31
N VAL A 269 -15.04 -11.43 -14.00
CA VAL A 269 -15.63 -10.25 -13.31
C VAL A 269 -14.78 -8.99 -13.52
N TYR A 270 -13.45 -9.08 -13.36
CA TYR A 270 -12.55 -7.94 -13.53
C TYR A 270 -12.58 -7.35 -14.94
N SER A 271 -12.75 -8.20 -15.96
CA SER A 271 -12.86 -7.74 -17.35
C SER A 271 -14.09 -6.84 -17.60
N TRP A 272 -15.09 -6.88 -16.71
CA TRP A 272 -16.30 -6.05 -16.78
C TRP A 272 -16.27 -4.80 -15.91
N LEU A 273 -15.22 -4.57 -15.11
CA LEU A 273 -15.11 -3.33 -14.33
C LEU A 273 -15.01 -2.10 -15.25
N PRO A 274 -15.76 -1.01 -14.99
CA PRO A 274 -15.56 0.28 -15.66
C PRO A 274 -14.09 0.75 -15.57
N LEU A 275 -13.64 1.53 -16.54
CA LEU A 275 -12.25 1.98 -16.64
C LEU A 275 -12.06 3.41 -16.16
N ALA A 276 -13.13 4.20 -16.19
CA ALA A 276 -13.10 5.58 -15.76
C ALA A 276 -14.46 6.01 -15.20
N THR A 277 -14.45 7.09 -14.44
CA THR A 277 -15.65 7.82 -14.05
C THR A 277 -15.49 9.30 -14.40
N VAL A 278 -16.54 9.95 -14.91
CA VAL A 278 -16.57 11.37 -15.21
C VAL A 278 -17.64 12.05 -14.37
N ILE A 279 -17.24 13.06 -13.59
CA ILE A 279 -18.16 13.84 -12.74
C ILE A 279 -18.40 15.22 -13.36
N ASP A 280 -19.68 15.55 -13.57
CA ASP A 280 -20.20 16.82 -14.14
C ASP A 280 -19.49 17.25 -15.44
N HIS A 281 -19.01 16.29 -16.24
CA HIS A 281 -18.20 16.52 -17.44
C HIS A 281 -16.92 17.35 -17.20
N LYS A 282 -16.46 17.48 -15.94
CA LYS A 282 -15.31 18.31 -15.56
C LYS A 282 -14.20 17.54 -14.88
N ILE A 283 -14.50 16.48 -14.14
CA ILE A 283 -13.49 15.68 -13.44
C ILE A 283 -13.44 14.31 -14.09
N LEU A 284 -12.25 13.90 -14.52
CA LEU A 284 -11.98 12.54 -14.96
C LEU A 284 -11.32 11.76 -13.81
N ILE A 285 -11.86 10.59 -13.50
CA ILE A 285 -11.32 9.67 -12.51
C ILE A 285 -10.87 8.40 -13.21
N VAL A 286 -9.59 8.07 -13.09
CA VAL A 286 -8.94 6.88 -13.67
C VAL A 286 -7.98 6.31 -12.64
N HIS A 287 -7.71 5.01 -12.65
CA HIS A 287 -6.81 4.42 -11.64
C HIS A 287 -5.36 4.90 -11.83
N GLY A 288 -4.77 4.60 -12.98
CA GLY A 288 -3.42 4.99 -13.37
C GLY A 288 -3.38 6.44 -13.85
N GLY A 289 -3.56 6.68 -15.15
CA GLY A 289 -3.35 8.02 -15.68
C GLY A 289 -3.81 8.19 -17.11
N ILE A 290 -3.14 9.11 -17.81
CA ILE A 290 -3.43 9.42 -19.22
C ILE A 290 -2.13 9.35 -20.03
N SER A 291 -2.27 9.49 -21.35
CA SER A 291 -1.21 9.58 -22.34
C SER A 291 -1.51 10.69 -23.35
N ASP A 292 -0.54 11.06 -24.16
CA ASP A 292 -0.66 12.03 -25.26
C ASP A 292 -1.63 11.61 -26.38
N THR A 293 -1.98 10.31 -26.39
CA THR A 293 -2.91 9.67 -27.31
C THR A 293 -4.21 9.22 -26.63
N THR A 294 -4.47 9.63 -25.39
CA THR A 294 -5.70 9.30 -24.67
C THR A 294 -6.93 9.87 -25.39
N ASP A 295 -7.91 9.00 -25.64
CA ASP A 295 -9.16 9.34 -26.31
C ASP A 295 -10.34 8.73 -25.55
N LEU A 296 -11.20 9.60 -24.98
CA LEU A 296 -12.33 9.18 -24.16
C LEU A 296 -13.49 8.63 -24.98
N GLU A 297 -13.64 9.05 -26.24
CA GLU A 297 -14.66 8.52 -27.15
C GLU A 297 -14.30 7.08 -27.51
N LEU A 298 -13.04 6.83 -27.88
CA LEU A 298 -12.53 5.48 -28.11
C LEU A 298 -12.67 4.60 -26.86
N LEU A 299 -12.27 5.12 -25.69
CA LEU A 299 -12.37 4.40 -24.42
C LEU A 299 -13.82 4.03 -24.08
N SER A 300 -14.80 4.86 -24.46
CA SER A 300 -16.22 4.61 -24.19
C SER A 300 -16.83 3.49 -25.02
N CYS A 301 -16.30 3.23 -26.23
CA CYS A 301 -16.95 2.39 -27.23
C CYS A 301 -16.43 0.96 -27.35
N PHE A 302 -15.19 0.67 -26.92
CA PHE A 302 -14.62 -0.67 -27.14
C PHE A 302 -15.13 -1.73 -26.15
N GLU A 303 -15.14 -2.99 -26.56
CA GLU A 303 -15.57 -4.10 -25.70
C GLU A 303 -14.48 -4.47 -24.66
N ARG A 304 -14.59 -3.90 -23.45
CA ARG A 304 -13.59 -4.07 -22.38
C ARG A 304 -13.39 -5.51 -21.90
N SER A 305 -14.40 -6.38 -22.05
CA SER A 305 -14.31 -7.80 -21.71
C SER A 305 -13.33 -8.60 -22.57
N LEU A 306 -12.94 -8.06 -23.74
CA LEU A 306 -11.91 -8.65 -24.58
C LEU A 306 -10.51 -8.49 -23.98
N VAL A 307 -10.33 -7.55 -23.05
CA VAL A 307 -9.06 -7.29 -22.34
C VAL A 307 -9.13 -7.93 -20.95
N LYS A 308 -9.12 -9.27 -20.92
CA LYS A 308 -9.12 -10.04 -19.65
C LYS A 308 -7.88 -9.75 -18.80
N SER A 309 -6.71 -9.83 -19.41
CA SER A 309 -5.45 -9.40 -18.81
C SER A 309 -4.73 -8.42 -19.72
N VAL A 310 -4.18 -7.36 -19.16
CA VAL A 310 -3.30 -6.40 -19.84
C VAL A 310 -1.84 -6.85 -19.88
N LEU A 311 -1.53 -8.02 -19.31
CA LEU A 311 -0.18 -8.59 -19.25
C LEU A 311 0.06 -9.78 -20.20
N VAL A 312 -0.97 -10.51 -20.64
CA VAL A 312 -0.79 -11.65 -21.57
C VAL A 312 -0.55 -11.18 -23.02
N PRO A 313 0.53 -11.57 -23.73
CA PRO A 313 0.74 -11.22 -25.13
C PRO A 313 -0.51 -11.53 -25.97
N PRO A 314 -0.82 -10.71 -27.00
CA PRO A 314 -1.88 -11.08 -27.94
C PRO A 314 -1.55 -12.46 -28.51
N MET A 315 -2.42 -13.44 -28.25
CA MET A 315 -2.37 -14.72 -28.94
C MET A 315 -2.32 -14.42 -30.45
N PRO A 316 -1.52 -15.14 -31.25
CA PRO A 316 -1.59 -15.03 -32.70
C PRO A 316 -3.04 -15.28 -33.10
N LEU A 317 -3.74 -14.24 -33.55
CA LEU A 317 -5.12 -14.37 -33.98
C LEU A 317 -5.08 -15.21 -35.27
N GLU A 318 -5.46 -16.48 -35.18
CA GLU A 318 -6.09 -17.13 -36.33
C GLU A 318 -7.42 -16.39 -36.57
N THR A 319 -7.35 -15.44 -37.50
CA THR A 319 -8.41 -15.06 -38.43
C THR A 319 -9.83 -15.00 -37.82
N ARG A 320 -10.06 -14.07 -36.89
CA ARG A 320 -11.40 -13.46 -36.80
C ARG A 320 -11.43 -12.27 -37.75
N ALA A 321 -12.20 -12.39 -38.81
CA ALA A 321 -12.49 -11.31 -39.75
C ALA A 321 -13.15 -10.15 -38.99
N LEU A 322 -12.33 -9.20 -38.52
CA LEU A 322 -12.80 -7.94 -37.96
C LEU A 322 -13.16 -7.01 -39.13
N SER A 323 -14.32 -6.37 -39.03
CA SER A 323 -14.76 -5.29 -39.91
C SER A 323 -13.70 -4.17 -39.94
N VAL A 324 -13.49 -3.57 -41.11
CA VAL A 324 -12.54 -2.46 -41.35
C VAL A 324 -12.83 -1.22 -40.46
N SER A 325 -13.97 -1.17 -39.77
CA SER A 325 -14.42 -0.09 -38.90
C SER A 325 -14.11 -0.27 -37.40
N ASP A 326 -13.70 -1.45 -36.94
CA ASP A 326 -13.47 -1.68 -35.51
C ASP A 326 -12.02 -1.39 -35.11
N PRO A 327 -11.77 -0.65 -34.01
CA PRO A 327 -10.42 -0.43 -33.52
C PRO A 327 -9.75 -1.77 -33.20
N SER A 328 -8.54 -2.00 -33.71
CA SER A 328 -7.81 -3.24 -33.45
C SER A 328 -7.73 -3.54 -31.95
N PRO A 329 -7.96 -4.80 -31.51
CA PRO A 329 -7.83 -5.21 -30.11
C PRO A 329 -6.50 -4.81 -29.46
N LEU A 330 -5.42 -4.71 -30.26
CA LEU A 330 -4.10 -4.24 -29.82
C LEU A 330 -4.11 -2.75 -29.42
N ILE A 331 -4.80 -1.92 -30.21
CA ILE A 331 -4.95 -0.48 -29.93
C ILE A 331 -5.75 -0.31 -28.65
N CYS A 332 -6.88 -1.01 -28.52
CA CYS A 332 -7.72 -0.97 -27.33
C CYS A 332 -6.95 -1.37 -26.06
N ARG A 333 -6.17 -2.46 -26.14
CA ARG A 333 -5.33 -2.92 -25.03
C ARG A 333 -4.31 -1.86 -24.60
N SER A 334 -3.62 -1.22 -25.54
CA SER A 334 -2.68 -0.15 -25.23
C SER A 334 -3.35 1.02 -24.50
N LYS A 335 -4.60 1.37 -24.87
CA LYS A 335 -5.35 2.40 -24.14
C LYS A 335 -5.72 1.98 -22.73
N VAL A 336 -6.12 0.72 -22.52
CA VAL A 336 -6.38 0.21 -21.17
C VAL A 336 -5.11 0.25 -20.32
N VAL A 337 -3.96 -0.13 -20.90
CA VAL A 337 -2.66 -0.04 -20.21
C VAL A 337 -2.38 1.40 -19.77
N ASP A 338 -2.57 2.40 -20.63
CA ASP A 338 -2.35 3.81 -20.25
C ASP A 338 -3.27 4.24 -19.08
N ILE A 339 -4.55 3.86 -19.12
CA ILE A 339 -5.52 4.21 -18.07
C ILE A 339 -5.18 3.53 -16.73
N LEU A 340 -4.62 2.33 -16.75
CA LEU A 340 -4.32 1.55 -15.55
C LEU A 340 -2.89 1.78 -15.01
N TRP A 341 -1.90 2.16 -15.83
CA TRP A 341 -0.47 2.13 -15.44
C TRP A 341 0.29 3.46 -15.59
N SER A 342 -0.30 4.48 -16.21
CA SER A 342 0.41 5.75 -16.43
C SER A 342 0.54 6.59 -15.16
N ASP A 343 1.67 7.28 -15.00
CA ASP A 343 1.96 8.14 -13.86
C ASP A 343 2.25 9.60 -14.26
N PRO A 344 1.80 10.59 -13.48
CA PRO A 344 2.12 11.99 -13.75
C PRO A 344 3.60 12.29 -13.44
N ARG A 345 4.21 13.19 -14.21
CA ARG A 345 5.56 13.72 -13.96
C ARG A 345 5.62 15.22 -14.21
N SER A 346 6.46 15.92 -13.44
CA SER A 346 6.61 17.38 -13.57
C SER A 346 7.22 17.82 -14.91
N ARG A 347 7.91 16.92 -15.61
CA ARG A 347 8.53 17.19 -16.92
C ARG A 347 7.47 17.16 -18.02
N GLN A 348 7.55 18.11 -18.95
CA GLN A 348 6.70 18.15 -20.14
C GLN A 348 6.90 16.92 -21.03
N GLY A 349 5.86 16.57 -21.79
CA GLY A 349 5.86 15.50 -22.77
C GLY A 349 5.22 14.21 -22.25
N CYS A 350 5.29 13.18 -23.08
CA CYS A 350 4.80 11.84 -22.79
C CYS A 350 5.90 10.84 -23.17
N SER A 351 6.29 9.98 -22.23
CA SER A 351 7.35 8.99 -22.46
C SER A 351 6.98 7.65 -21.82
N PRO A 352 7.43 6.50 -22.35
CA PRO A 352 7.16 5.21 -21.74
C PRO A 352 7.52 5.18 -20.26
N ASN A 353 6.69 4.52 -19.43
CA ASN A 353 6.96 4.36 -18.01
C ASN A 353 7.97 3.22 -17.85
N THR A 354 9.25 3.54 -17.93
CA THR A 354 10.33 2.57 -17.75
C THR A 354 10.43 2.08 -16.30
N GLY A 355 9.87 2.82 -15.33
CA GLY A 355 9.90 2.41 -13.93
C GLY A 355 8.97 1.22 -13.66
N ARG A 356 7.79 1.22 -14.29
CA ARG A 356 6.79 0.14 -14.13
C ARG A 356 6.79 -0.88 -15.26
N GLY A 357 7.35 -0.55 -16.42
CA GLY A 357 7.29 -1.38 -17.63
C GLY A 357 5.97 -1.30 -18.42
N GLY A 358 4.99 -0.50 -17.96
CA GLY A 358 3.66 -0.38 -18.55
C GLY A 358 3.11 1.03 -18.42
N GLY A 359 2.37 1.50 -19.43
CA GLY A 359 1.85 2.87 -19.50
C GLY A 359 2.94 3.91 -19.81
N CYS A 360 2.66 5.17 -19.47
CA CYS A 360 3.58 6.28 -19.73
C CYS A 360 3.71 7.24 -18.54
N TYR A 361 4.83 7.94 -18.50
CA TYR A 361 4.96 9.18 -17.78
C TYR A 361 4.34 10.31 -18.60
N PHE A 362 3.41 11.06 -18.02
CA PHE A 362 2.74 12.17 -18.69
C PHE A 362 2.96 13.51 -17.97
N GLY A 363 3.24 14.55 -18.74
CA GLY A 363 3.53 15.89 -18.26
C GLY A 363 2.32 16.83 -18.13
N PRO A 364 2.56 18.06 -17.64
CA PRO A 364 1.51 19.08 -17.53
C PRO A 364 0.90 19.52 -18.87
N ASP A 365 1.66 19.48 -19.97
CA ASP A 365 1.20 19.73 -21.34
C ASP A 365 0.20 18.68 -21.82
N VAL A 366 0.47 17.40 -21.56
CA VAL A 366 -0.45 16.28 -21.88
C VAL A 366 -1.79 16.48 -21.17
N THR A 367 -1.74 16.84 -19.89
CA THR A 367 -2.93 17.17 -19.10
C THR A 367 -3.69 18.36 -19.70
N THR A 368 -2.97 19.42 -20.08
CA THR A 368 -3.56 20.63 -20.67
C THR A 368 -4.25 20.32 -22.00
N LYS A 369 -3.62 19.52 -22.85
CA LYS A 369 -4.16 19.11 -24.16
C LYS A 369 -5.46 18.32 -23.99
N LEU A 370 -5.49 17.37 -23.05
CA LEU A 370 -6.70 16.59 -22.77
C LEU A 370 -7.84 17.49 -22.25
N PHE A 371 -7.52 18.45 -21.37
CA PHE A 371 -8.52 19.35 -20.80
C PHE A 371 -9.11 20.27 -21.85
N ALA A 372 -8.28 20.77 -22.78
CA ALA A 372 -8.74 21.56 -23.91
C ALA A 372 -9.65 20.73 -24.85
N LYS A 373 -9.33 19.45 -25.09
CA LYS A 373 -10.13 18.58 -25.96
C LYS A 373 -11.51 18.26 -25.39
N TYR A 374 -11.60 17.92 -24.09
CA TYR A 374 -12.85 17.44 -23.47
C TYR A 374 -13.50 18.41 -22.48
N GLY A 375 -12.95 19.62 -22.32
CA GLY A 375 -13.48 20.62 -21.40
C GLY A 375 -13.33 20.26 -19.91
N LEU A 376 -12.37 19.39 -19.57
CA LEU A 376 -12.07 18.94 -18.20
C LEU A 376 -11.34 20.02 -17.40
N LYS A 377 -11.38 19.88 -16.08
CA LYS A 377 -10.75 20.77 -15.10
C LYS A 377 -9.81 20.07 -14.12
N MET A 378 -10.01 18.76 -13.91
CA MET A 378 -9.20 17.99 -12.97
C MET A 378 -9.18 16.51 -13.37
N ILE A 379 -8.07 15.84 -13.09
CA ILE A 379 -7.95 14.38 -13.05
C ILE A 379 -7.80 13.99 -11.58
N ILE A 380 -8.56 12.99 -11.15
CA ILE A 380 -8.31 12.28 -9.89
C ILE A 380 -7.82 10.88 -10.26
N ARG A 381 -6.72 10.46 -9.65
CA ARG A 381 -6.11 9.16 -9.88
C ARG A 381 -5.61 8.53 -8.59
N SER A 382 -5.16 7.29 -8.62
CA SER A 382 -4.73 6.53 -7.43
C SER A 382 -3.34 5.93 -7.61
N HIS A 383 -3.11 4.60 -7.63
CA HIS A 383 -1.94 3.86 -8.18
C HIS A 383 -0.50 4.20 -7.68
N GLU A 384 -0.27 5.34 -7.04
CA GLU A 384 1.01 5.73 -6.44
C GLU A 384 0.78 5.99 -4.95
N CYS A 385 1.47 5.24 -4.10
CA CYS A 385 1.49 5.49 -2.66
C CYS A 385 2.09 6.87 -2.37
N LYS A 386 1.38 7.71 -1.60
CA LYS A 386 1.83 9.04 -1.21
C LYS A 386 1.96 9.15 0.31
N PRO A 387 3.01 9.82 0.83
CA PRO A 387 3.21 10.11 2.26
C PRO A 387 1.95 10.44 3.05
N GLU A 388 1.19 11.40 2.53
CA GLU A 388 0.03 11.99 3.19
C GLU A 388 -1.29 11.31 2.74
N GLY A 389 -1.20 10.22 1.98
CA GLY A 389 -2.34 9.55 1.36
C GLY A 389 -2.88 10.28 0.13
N TYR A 390 -2.34 11.45 -0.22
CA TYR A 390 -2.66 12.17 -1.43
C TYR A 390 -1.49 13.03 -1.91
N ASP A 391 -1.55 13.48 -3.16
CA ASP A 391 -0.63 14.45 -3.75
C ASP A 391 -1.35 15.27 -4.84
N ILE A 392 -0.85 16.47 -5.13
CA ILE A 392 -1.43 17.37 -6.13
C ILE A 392 -0.33 17.91 -7.02
N CYS A 393 -0.43 17.64 -8.33
CA CYS A 393 0.55 18.06 -9.32
C CYS A 393 -0.09 18.74 -10.53
N HIS A 394 0.75 19.09 -11.52
CA HIS A 394 0.36 19.76 -12.77
C HIS A 394 -0.44 21.06 -12.56
N ASN A 395 -0.02 21.86 -11.57
CA ASN A 395 -0.65 23.12 -11.15
C ASN A 395 -2.08 22.95 -10.61
N GLY A 396 -2.30 21.94 -9.76
CA GLY A 396 -3.60 21.71 -9.14
C GLY A 396 -4.59 20.91 -10.00
N ARG A 397 -4.14 20.37 -11.14
CA ARG A 397 -5.00 19.73 -12.14
C ARG A 397 -5.00 18.21 -12.08
N VAL A 398 -4.01 17.60 -11.44
CA VAL A 398 -3.95 16.15 -11.24
C VAL A 398 -3.82 15.90 -9.76
N VAL A 399 -4.75 15.11 -9.22
CA VAL A 399 -4.81 14.71 -7.82
C VAL A 399 -4.58 13.22 -7.73
N THR A 400 -3.65 12.80 -6.89
CA THR A 400 -3.47 11.40 -6.50
C THR A 400 -4.12 11.18 -5.14
N VAL A 401 -4.93 10.13 -4.97
CA VAL A 401 -5.50 9.70 -3.69
C VAL A 401 -5.24 8.21 -3.47
N PHE A 402 -4.78 7.85 -2.28
CA PHE A 402 -4.36 6.50 -1.90
C PHE A 402 -4.92 6.14 -0.51
N SER A 403 -5.69 5.05 -0.43
CA SER A 403 -6.52 4.71 0.74
C SER A 403 -5.99 3.54 1.57
N ALA A 404 -4.81 3.01 1.28
CA ALA A 404 -4.12 2.02 2.12
C ALA A 404 -3.13 2.73 3.05
N SER A 405 -3.39 2.73 4.37
CA SER A 405 -2.44 3.32 5.33
C SER A 405 -1.39 2.28 5.74
N ASN A 406 -0.19 2.74 6.13
CA ASN A 406 0.93 1.85 6.47
C ASN A 406 1.14 0.78 5.38
N TYR A 407 1.17 1.22 4.12
CA TYR A 407 1.16 0.32 2.97
C TYR A 407 2.39 -0.59 3.00
N TYR A 408 3.57 0.01 3.09
CA TYR A 408 4.84 -0.70 3.18
C TYR A 408 5.20 -1.09 4.62
N GLU A 409 5.10 -0.15 5.56
CA GLU A 409 5.41 -0.38 6.98
C GLU A 409 4.54 0.51 7.88
N GLU A 410 4.40 0.14 9.15
CA GLU A 410 3.79 1.03 10.14
C GLU A 410 4.51 2.38 10.18
N GLY A 411 3.74 3.45 9.97
CA GLY A 411 4.26 4.81 9.88
C GLY A 411 4.63 5.27 8.48
N SER A 412 4.72 4.40 7.45
CA SER A 412 5.23 4.74 6.12
C SER A 412 4.44 5.85 5.43
N ASN A 413 3.11 5.73 5.45
CA ASN A 413 2.18 6.65 4.83
C ASN A 413 0.83 6.67 5.57
N ARG A 414 0.15 7.80 5.46
CA ARG A 414 -1.28 7.92 5.78
C ARG A 414 -2.11 7.35 4.63
N GLY A 415 -3.33 6.92 4.95
CA GLY A 415 -4.38 6.74 3.97
C GLY A 415 -5.19 8.03 3.85
N ALA A 416 -5.79 8.28 2.70
CA ALA A 416 -6.76 9.35 2.52
C ALA A 416 -7.90 8.91 1.62
N TYR A 417 -9.06 9.54 1.80
CA TYR A 417 -10.13 9.58 0.81
C TYR A 417 -10.48 11.03 0.51
N LEU A 418 -11.00 11.26 -0.69
CA LEU A 418 -11.33 12.57 -1.21
C LEU A 418 -12.84 12.76 -1.18
N LYS A 419 -13.28 13.97 -0.87
CA LYS A 419 -14.68 14.38 -0.88
C LYS A 419 -14.87 15.52 -1.87
N LEU A 420 -15.78 15.35 -2.81
CA LEU A 420 -16.14 16.36 -3.80
C LEU A 420 -17.49 16.96 -3.48
N ASN A 421 -17.50 18.26 -3.22
CA ASN A 421 -18.73 19.05 -3.12
C ASN A 421 -19.17 19.54 -4.52
N PRO A 422 -20.38 20.10 -4.67
CA PRO A 422 -20.86 20.65 -5.94
C PRO A 422 -20.03 21.83 -6.49
N ASP A 423 -19.21 22.47 -5.66
CA ASP A 423 -18.24 23.47 -6.10
C ASP A 423 -16.99 22.86 -6.78
N MET A 424 -16.94 21.52 -6.84
CA MET A 424 -15.88 20.72 -7.45
C MET A 424 -14.51 20.87 -6.78
N SER A 425 -14.50 21.39 -5.54
CA SER A 425 -13.29 21.50 -4.73
C SER A 425 -12.98 20.17 -4.02
N PRO A 426 -11.77 19.60 -4.19
CA PRO A 426 -11.40 18.37 -3.52
C PRO A 426 -11.06 18.64 -2.05
N ARG A 427 -11.75 17.96 -1.13
CA ARG A 427 -11.43 17.96 0.30
C ARG A 427 -10.88 16.59 0.71
N PHE A 428 -9.65 16.58 1.22
CA PHE A 428 -8.99 15.35 1.65
C PHE A 428 -9.29 15.04 3.11
N VAL A 429 -9.61 13.78 3.41
CA VAL A 429 -9.71 13.29 4.78
C VAL A 429 -8.65 12.21 4.99
N GLN A 430 -7.61 12.57 5.73
CA GLN A 430 -6.50 11.69 6.03
C GLN A 430 -6.76 10.85 7.29
N TYR A 431 -6.22 9.65 7.32
CA TYR A 431 -6.28 8.73 8.45
C TYR A 431 -5.07 7.79 8.45
N GLN A 432 -4.94 7.08 9.54
CA GLN A 432 -3.94 6.03 9.69
C GLN A 432 -4.51 5.00 10.66
N VAL A 433 -4.51 3.73 10.27
CA VAL A 433 -4.89 2.62 11.15
C VAL A 433 -3.72 2.34 12.09
N THR A 434 -4.04 2.14 13.37
CA THR A 434 -3.08 1.66 14.37
C THR A 434 -3.50 0.25 14.77
N PRO A 435 -2.57 -0.71 14.90
CA PRO A 435 -2.92 -2.07 15.33
C PRO A 435 -3.74 -2.04 16.63
N ALA A 436 -4.86 -2.76 16.65
CA ALA A 436 -5.65 -2.95 17.85
C ALA A 436 -4.84 -3.77 18.87
N GLY A 437 -4.25 -3.08 19.85
CA GLY A 437 -3.36 -3.69 20.85
C GLY A 437 -2.75 -2.70 21.85
N LEU A 438 -2.73 -1.40 21.54
CA LEU A 438 -2.48 -0.36 22.53
C LEU A 438 -3.76 0.47 22.68
N PRO A 439 -4.44 0.45 23.85
CA PRO A 439 -5.50 1.40 24.09
C PRO A 439 -4.92 2.80 23.94
N ARG A 440 -5.43 3.57 22.97
CA ARG A 440 -5.40 5.02 23.13
C ARG A 440 -6.21 5.30 24.38
N ARG A 441 -5.50 5.69 25.45
CA ARG A 441 -6.10 6.33 26.63
C ARG A 441 -7.12 7.36 26.13
N PRO A 442 -8.29 7.48 26.79
CA PRO A 442 -9.35 8.36 26.35
C PRO A 442 -8.77 9.73 26.03
N HIS A 443 -9.18 10.28 24.88
CA HIS A 443 -9.05 11.71 24.63
C HIS A 443 -9.55 12.41 25.89
N LEU A 444 -8.62 13.00 26.66
CA LEU A 444 -9.00 13.99 27.65
C LEU A 444 -9.70 15.08 26.85
N ARG A 445 -11.04 15.08 26.92
CA ARG A 445 -11.82 16.31 26.76
C ARG A 445 -11.07 17.35 27.54
N SER A 446 -10.54 18.36 26.86
CA SER A 446 -9.91 19.51 27.50
C SER A 446 -10.89 20.06 28.55
N PRO A 447 -10.61 19.89 29.86
CA PRO A 447 -11.29 20.69 30.86
C PRO A 447 -10.49 21.99 30.96
N SER A 448 -11.21 23.10 31.02
CA SER A 448 -10.71 24.43 31.34
C SER A 448 -9.49 24.45 32.26
N LEU A 449 -8.47 25.22 31.87
CA LEU A 449 -7.20 25.43 32.57
C LEU A 449 -7.34 25.65 34.09
N SER A 450 -6.42 25.03 34.84
CA SER A 450 -5.57 25.72 35.83
C SER A 450 -4.19 25.02 35.91
N PRO A 451 -3.08 25.75 36.17
CA PRO A 451 -1.75 25.34 35.73
C PRO A 451 -0.88 24.69 36.83
N GLY A 452 -0.19 23.60 36.47
CA GLY A 452 1.16 23.30 36.96
C GLY A 452 1.34 22.44 38.21
N LYS A 453 0.30 22.11 39.00
CA LYS A 453 0.49 21.42 40.29
C LYS A 453 -0.52 20.32 40.56
N ILE A 454 -0.06 19.17 41.07
CA ILE A 454 -0.87 17.99 41.41
C ILE A 454 -0.46 17.38 42.76
N SER A 455 -1.30 16.54 43.37
CA SER A 455 -0.94 15.89 44.64
C SER A 455 0.16 14.82 44.44
N VAL A 456 0.96 14.54 45.48
CA VAL A 456 1.97 13.45 45.43
C VAL A 456 1.36 12.08 45.09
N PRO A 457 0.21 11.65 45.65
CA PRO A 457 -0.45 10.41 45.25
C PRO A 457 -0.83 10.36 43.76
N ASP A 458 -1.38 11.45 43.22
CA ASP A 458 -1.79 11.51 41.82
C ASP A 458 -0.57 11.49 40.90
N TRP A 459 0.49 12.20 41.27
CA TRP A 459 1.77 12.17 40.56
C TRP A 459 2.36 10.75 40.52
N VAL A 460 2.36 10.04 41.65
CA VAL A 460 2.86 8.65 41.74
C VAL A 460 2.02 7.72 40.86
N SER A 461 0.69 7.80 40.95
CA SER A 461 -0.20 6.97 40.13
C SER A 461 -0.01 7.23 38.63
N VAL A 462 0.20 8.49 38.24
CA VAL A 462 0.50 8.86 36.86
C VAL A 462 1.86 8.32 36.43
N MET A 463 2.91 8.48 37.24
CA MET A 463 4.25 7.95 36.91
C MET A 463 4.27 6.42 36.83
N GLU A 464 3.62 5.72 37.76
CA GLU A 464 3.45 4.26 37.72
C GLU A 464 2.69 3.81 36.48
N SER A 465 1.56 4.45 36.19
CA SER A 465 0.72 4.04 35.06
C SER A 465 1.35 4.35 33.71
N VAL A 466 2.08 5.46 33.58
CA VAL A 466 2.64 5.93 32.30
C VAL A 466 3.99 5.29 32.02
N LEU A 467 4.88 5.22 33.01
CA LEU A 467 6.26 4.73 32.83
C LEU A 467 6.38 3.22 33.09
N ASN A 468 5.46 2.63 33.88
CA ASN A 468 5.41 1.19 34.18
C ASN A 468 6.73 0.60 34.74
N LEU A 469 7.49 1.41 35.51
CA LEU A 469 8.71 0.96 36.20
C LEU A 469 8.40 0.61 37.67
N PRO A 470 8.88 -0.53 38.19
CA PRO A 470 8.65 -0.95 39.57
C PRO A 470 9.64 -0.27 40.53
N VAL A 471 9.50 1.05 40.71
CA VAL A 471 10.37 1.86 41.58
C VAL A 471 9.54 2.63 42.62
N PRO A 472 10.13 3.02 43.77
CA PRO A 472 9.39 3.71 44.85
C PRO A 472 9.17 5.19 44.50
N TRP A 473 8.23 5.45 43.59
CA TRP A 473 7.95 6.77 43.01
C TRP A 473 7.67 7.85 44.05
N ARG A 474 6.97 7.51 45.14
CA ARG A 474 6.66 8.46 46.23
C ARG A 474 7.92 9.03 46.87
N SER A 475 8.94 8.19 47.08
CA SER A 475 10.22 8.60 47.67
C SER A 475 11.09 9.36 46.66
N LEU A 476 10.95 9.05 45.37
CA LEU A 476 11.67 9.71 44.28
C LEU A 476 11.07 11.08 43.92
N CYS A 477 9.80 11.32 44.27
CA CYS A 477 9.08 12.55 43.93
C CYS A 477 9.83 13.83 44.36
N THR A 478 10.42 13.86 45.56
CA THR A 478 11.16 15.03 46.08
C THR A 478 12.50 15.28 45.38
N HIS A 479 13.00 14.28 44.67
CA HIS A 479 14.27 14.33 43.94
C HIS A 479 14.04 14.61 42.45
N LEU A 480 12.87 14.24 41.95
CA LEU A 480 12.48 14.42 40.57
C LEU A 480 11.70 15.71 40.37
N ALA A 481 10.88 16.13 41.33
CA ALA A 481 10.01 17.29 41.23
C ALA A 481 10.11 18.19 42.47
N SER A 482 10.00 19.50 42.28
CA SER A 482 9.81 20.46 43.36
C SER A 482 8.39 20.37 43.94
N LEU A 483 8.32 20.41 45.27
CA LEU A 483 7.06 20.53 46.00
C LEU A 483 6.79 22.00 46.29
N ASP A 484 5.52 22.40 46.21
CA ASP A 484 5.07 23.71 46.68
C ASP A 484 5.00 23.75 48.23
N PRO A 485 4.83 24.93 48.85
CA PRO A 485 4.72 25.06 50.30
C PRO A 485 3.56 24.27 50.90
N GLU A 486 2.55 23.94 50.10
CA GLU A 486 1.40 23.12 50.47
C GLU A 486 1.64 21.61 50.25
N GLY A 487 2.84 21.19 49.85
CA GLY A 487 3.23 19.80 49.65
C GLY A 487 2.74 19.16 48.34
N ARG A 488 2.29 19.96 47.37
CA ARG A 488 1.87 19.50 46.04
C ARG A 488 3.02 19.53 45.05
N VAL A 489 3.02 18.58 44.14
CA VAL A 489 4.02 18.39 43.11
C VAL A 489 3.81 19.40 41.99
N ASP A 490 4.76 20.30 41.80
CA ASP A 490 4.89 21.04 40.55
C ASP A 490 5.46 20.07 39.49
N TYR A 491 4.59 19.35 38.78
CA TYR A 491 5.02 18.24 37.93
C TYR A 491 5.83 18.67 36.71
N LEU A 492 5.82 19.95 36.35
CA LEU A 492 6.65 20.47 35.26
C LEU A 492 8.13 20.57 35.67
N SER A 493 8.40 20.65 36.97
CA SER A 493 9.77 20.57 37.50
C SER A 493 10.43 19.20 37.31
N CYS A 494 9.66 18.14 37.02
CA CYS A 494 10.19 16.80 36.68
C CYS A 494 11.18 16.78 35.53
N PHE A 495 11.09 17.76 34.65
CA PHE A 495 11.81 17.80 33.39
C PHE A 495 12.97 18.79 33.42
N SER A 496 13.25 19.40 34.58
CA SER A 496 14.28 20.43 34.74
C SER A 496 15.72 19.90 34.78
N HIS A 497 15.95 18.59 34.92
CA HIS A 497 17.29 18.01 35.11
C HIS A 497 17.72 16.91 34.10
N LEU A 498 16.96 16.66 33.03
CA LEU A 498 17.28 15.62 32.06
C LEU A 498 18.36 16.05 31.05
N GLN A 499 19.62 15.86 31.44
CA GLN A 499 20.76 15.69 30.52
C GLN A 499 20.76 14.24 30.00
N VAL A 500 20.82 14.07 28.68
CA VAL A 500 20.81 12.78 27.98
C VAL A 500 22.23 12.21 27.87
N GLN A 501 22.43 10.96 28.32
CA GLN A 501 23.54 10.08 27.94
C GLN A 501 22.99 8.67 27.58
N GLU A 502 23.71 7.95 26.72
CA GLU A 502 23.25 6.80 25.92
C GLU A 502 22.73 5.58 26.73
N PRO A 503 21.72 4.84 26.21
CA PRO A 503 21.36 3.53 26.75
C PRO A 503 22.27 2.42 26.20
N VAL A 504 22.83 1.63 27.12
CA VAL A 504 23.34 0.28 26.88
C VAL A 504 22.20 -0.73 27.04
N LEU A 505 22.10 -1.62 26.05
CA LEU A 505 21.47 -2.95 25.96
C LEU A 505 20.40 -3.36 27.00
N GLU A 506 19.16 -3.60 26.54
CA GLU A 506 18.66 -4.93 26.14
C GLU A 506 17.16 -4.86 25.76
N ALA A 507 16.85 -5.18 24.49
CA ALA A 507 15.50 -5.60 24.07
C ALA A 507 15.62 -6.40 22.76
N HIS A 508 16.24 -7.59 22.85
CA HIS A 508 16.14 -8.61 21.81
C HIS A 508 14.74 -9.23 21.85
N SER A 509 13.83 -8.82 20.95
CA SER A 509 12.66 -9.65 20.61
C SER A 509 11.96 -9.22 19.32
N ALA A 510 11.80 -7.91 19.04
CA ALA A 510 11.04 -7.47 17.86
C ALA A 510 11.85 -7.51 16.54
N LEU A 511 13.16 -7.26 16.60
CA LEU A 511 14.03 -7.19 15.42
C LEU A 511 14.34 -8.55 14.80
N VAL A 512 14.33 -9.62 15.60
CA VAL A 512 14.57 -11.00 15.11
C VAL A 512 13.40 -11.47 14.26
N GLU A 513 12.16 -11.10 14.60
CA GLU A 513 10.98 -11.43 13.77
C GLU A 513 10.97 -10.65 12.45
N THR A 514 11.38 -9.39 12.45
CA THR A 514 11.45 -8.59 11.21
C THR A 514 12.50 -9.15 10.26
N LEU A 515 13.66 -9.56 10.77
CA LEU A 515 14.72 -10.19 9.99
C LEU A 515 14.32 -11.56 9.45
N TYR A 516 13.54 -12.36 10.19
CA TYR A 516 13.00 -13.63 9.69
C TYR A 516 11.96 -13.45 8.57
N ARG A 517 11.24 -12.33 8.54
CA ARG A 517 10.18 -12.07 7.56
C ARG A 517 10.71 -11.66 6.19
N TYR A 518 11.89 -11.04 6.13
CA TYR A 518 12.53 -10.57 4.89
C TYR A 518 13.86 -11.27 4.58
N ARG A 519 14.20 -12.33 5.33
CA ARG A 519 15.43 -13.12 5.11
C ARG A 519 15.54 -13.59 3.66
N SER A 520 14.44 -14.08 3.11
CA SER A 520 14.37 -14.60 1.73
C SER A 520 14.63 -13.51 0.69
N ASP A 521 14.13 -12.30 0.90
CA ASP A 521 14.30 -11.19 -0.04
C ASP A 521 15.73 -10.64 0.01
N LEU A 522 16.30 -10.54 1.22
CA LEU A 522 17.70 -10.11 1.40
C LEU A 522 18.69 -11.17 0.90
N GLU A 523 18.33 -12.45 0.97
CA GLU A 523 19.08 -13.56 0.39
C GLU A 523 19.05 -13.51 -1.15
N ILE A 524 17.91 -13.14 -1.75
CA ILE A 524 17.84 -12.88 -3.20
C ILE A 524 18.75 -11.72 -3.59
N VAL A 525 18.72 -10.59 -2.87
CA VAL A 525 19.59 -9.45 -3.16
C VAL A 525 21.06 -9.82 -2.99
N PHE A 526 21.40 -10.53 -1.92
CA PHE A 526 22.76 -11.03 -1.70
C PHE A 526 23.23 -11.90 -2.87
N ASN A 527 22.41 -12.85 -3.32
CA ASN A 527 22.72 -13.74 -4.44
C ASN A 527 22.76 -13.03 -5.81
N ILE A 528 22.10 -11.87 -5.95
CA ILE A 528 22.20 -11.03 -7.15
C ILE A 528 23.55 -10.31 -7.21
N ILE A 529 24.08 -9.92 -6.04
CA ILE A 529 25.36 -9.23 -5.92
C ILE A 529 26.52 -10.23 -6.01
N ASP A 530 26.39 -11.38 -5.35
CA ASP A 530 27.30 -12.53 -5.42
C ASP A 530 27.18 -13.25 -6.77
N LYS A 531 27.84 -12.68 -7.79
CA LYS A 531 27.77 -13.15 -9.18
C LYS A 531 28.52 -14.47 -9.38
N ASP A 532 29.55 -14.71 -8.58
CA ASP A 532 30.33 -15.94 -8.63
C ASP A 532 29.75 -17.06 -7.73
N HIS A 533 28.69 -16.75 -6.98
CA HIS A 533 27.99 -17.66 -6.07
C HIS A 533 28.93 -18.24 -5.00
N SER A 534 29.94 -17.48 -4.60
CA SER A 534 30.91 -17.86 -3.57
C SER A 534 30.33 -17.82 -2.16
N GLY A 535 29.15 -17.21 -1.97
CA GLY A 535 28.55 -16.94 -0.68
C GLY A 535 29.15 -15.73 0.03
N LEU A 536 29.99 -14.96 -0.66
CA LEU A 536 30.66 -13.76 -0.19
C LEU A 536 30.58 -12.69 -1.29
N ILE A 537 30.28 -11.44 -0.93
CA ILE A 537 30.31 -10.34 -1.89
C ILE A 537 31.70 -9.74 -1.90
N SER A 538 32.41 -9.84 -3.01
CA SER A 538 33.71 -9.17 -3.18
C SER A 538 33.54 -7.65 -3.35
N MET A 539 34.60 -6.89 -3.05
CA MET A 539 34.61 -5.44 -3.26
C MET A 539 34.32 -5.03 -4.71
N GLU A 540 34.75 -5.86 -5.66
CA GLU A 540 34.53 -5.65 -7.10
C GLU A 540 33.06 -5.89 -7.49
N GLU A 541 32.42 -6.93 -6.95
CA GLU A 541 30.99 -7.20 -7.15
C GLU A 541 30.11 -6.12 -6.53
N PHE A 542 30.46 -5.68 -5.32
CA PHE A 542 29.79 -4.57 -4.66
C PHE A 542 29.89 -3.28 -5.47
N ARG A 543 31.09 -2.97 -5.99
CA ARG A 543 31.33 -1.80 -6.84
C ARG A 543 30.54 -1.86 -8.14
N GLN A 544 30.52 -3.01 -8.81
CA GLN A 544 29.75 -3.19 -10.05
C GLN A 544 28.24 -3.00 -9.83
N MET A 545 27.71 -3.51 -8.72
CA MET A 545 26.31 -3.28 -8.35
C MET A 545 26.04 -1.80 -8.12
N TRP A 546 26.92 -1.10 -7.39
CA TRP A 546 26.71 0.31 -7.07
C TRP A 546 26.89 1.23 -8.29
N GLN A 547 27.76 0.85 -9.23
CA GLN A 547 27.90 1.51 -10.52
C GLN A 547 26.65 1.32 -11.39
N LEU A 548 26.05 0.13 -11.39
CA LEU A 548 24.74 -0.13 -12.00
C LEU A 548 23.65 0.74 -11.35
N PHE A 549 23.64 0.84 -10.02
CA PHE A 549 22.71 1.67 -9.26
C PHE A 549 22.86 3.17 -9.58
N ASN A 550 24.09 3.69 -9.61
CA ASN A 550 24.40 5.08 -9.98
C ASN A 550 24.02 5.39 -11.44
N ALA A 551 24.26 4.45 -12.36
CA ALA A 551 23.87 4.58 -13.76
C ALA A 551 22.35 4.64 -13.95
N HIS A 552 21.60 3.92 -13.11
CA HIS A 552 20.13 3.86 -13.20
C HIS A 552 19.40 4.99 -12.47
N HIS A 553 19.99 5.56 -11.41
CA HIS A 553 19.33 6.54 -10.53
C HIS A 553 19.93 7.97 -10.57
N HIS A 554 20.95 8.22 -11.40
CA HIS A 554 21.64 9.52 -11.50
C HIS A 554 22.18 10.06 -10.15
N VAL A 555 22.46 9.16 -9.22
CA VAL A 555 23.16 9.51 -7.97
C VAL A 555 24.65 9.46 -8.30
N ASN A 556 25.33 10.60 -8.22
CA ASN A 556 26.75 10.70 -8.53
C ASN A 556 27.56 10.43 -7.25
N VAL A 557 27.78 9.16 -6.94
CA VAL A 557 28.67 8.74 -5.85
C VAL A 557 30.00 8.33 -6.48
N ASP A 558 31.09 8.93 -6.00
CA ASP A 558 32.46 8.63 -6.41
C ASP A 558 32.89 7.22 -5.98
N ASP A 559 33.69 6.55 -6.81
CA ASP A 559 34.16 5.17 -6.57
C ASP A 559 34.86 5.03 -5.20
N THR A 560 35.53 6.08 -4.73
CA THR A 560 36.14 6.15 -3.39
C THR A 560 35.12 6.07 -2.26
N THR A 561 33.94 6.67 -2.39
CA THR A 561 32.86 6.58 -1.39
C THR A 561 32.18 5.21 -1.43
N ILE A 562 32.11 4.58 -2.59
CA ILE A 562 31.59 3.20 -2.76
C ILE A 562 32.51 2.20 -2.04
N ASP A 563 33.82 2.36 -2.21
CA ASP A 563 34.82 1.54 -1.52
C ASP A 563 34.76 1.72 0.00
N HIS A 564 34.59 2.96 0.47
CA HIS A 564 34.42 3.24 1.88
C HIS A 564 33.14 2.64 2.46
N LEU A 565 32.05 2.60 1.67
CA LEU A 565 30.81 1.94 2.07
C LEU A 565 31.01 0.43 2.18
N ALA A 566 31.60 -0.20 1.18
CA ALA A 566 31.88 -1.63 1.17
C ALA A 566 32.80 -2.04 2.35
N GLN A 567 33.86 -1.27 2.59
CA GLN A 567 34.76 -1.45 3.75
C GLN A 567 34.08 -1.23 5.10
N SER A 568 32.99 -0.46 5.15
CA SER A 568 32.22 -0.26 6.38
C SER A 568 31.24 -1.40 6.67
N MET A 569 30.88 -2.17 5.63
CA MET A 569 30.01 -3.34 5.71
C MET A 569 30.79 -4.61 6.06
N ASP A 570 32.05 -4.71 5.60
CA ASP A 570 33.02 -5.74 5.98
C ASP A 570 33.50 -5.53 7.43
N LEU A 571 32.86 -6.20 8.38
CA LEU A 571 33.11 -6.02 9.82
C LEU A 571 34.34 -6.78 10.29
N ASN A 572 34.63 -7.92 9.66
CA ASN A 572 35.74 -8.79 10.00
C ASN A 572 37.05 -8.39 9.27
N LYS A 573 36.96 -7.49 8.29
CA LYS A 573 38.05 -6.94 7.45
C LYS A 573 38.76 -7.99 6.60
N ASP A 574 38.03 -9.00 6.14
CA ASP A 574 38.57 -10.04 5.27
C ASP A 574 38.59 -9.64 3.78
N GLY A 575 38.07 -8.46 3.45
CA GLY A 575 38.02 -7.92 2.09
C GLY A 575 36.82 -8.40 1.28
N SER A 576 35.88 -9.11 1.90
CA SER A 576 34.61 -9.56 1.34
C SER A 576 33.48 -9.28 2.32
N ILE A 577 32.22 -9.34 1.88
CA ILE A 577 31.05 -9.10 2.73
C ILE A 577 30.26 -10.40 2.77
N ASP A 578 30.23 -11.07 3.92
CA ASP A 578 29.41 -12.27 4.11
C ASP A 578 27.92 -11.92 4.26
N PHE A 579 27.04 -12.90 4.12
CA PHE A 579 25.59 -12.66 4.21
C PHE A 579 25.16 -12.05 5.55
N ASN A 580 25.84 -12.39 6.63
CA ASN A 580 25.56 -11.90 7.98
C ASN A 580 26.04 -10.45 8.17
N GLU A 581 27.16 -10.09 7.56
CA GLU A 581 27.70 -8.73 7.48
C GLU A 581 26.83 -7.84 6.58
N PHE A 582 26.40 -8.37 5.43
CA PHE A 582 25.42 -7.76 4.56
C PHE A 582 24.12 -7.46 5.33
N LEU A 583 23.56 -8.42 6.06
CA LEU A 583 22.39 -8.22 6.93
C LEU A 583 22.65 -7.18 8.03
N LYS A 584 23.85 -7.14 8.59
CA LYS A 584 24.25 -6.16 9.62
C LYS A 584 24.40 -4.75 9.06
N ALA A 585 24.80 -4.57 7.80
CA ALA A 585 24.84 -3.26 7.18
C ALA A 585 23.46 -2.59 7.14
N PHE A 586 22.40 -3.36 6.88
CA PHE A 586 21.01 -2.89 6.99
C PHE A 586 20.57 -2.66 8.44
N HIS A 587 21.28 -3.25 9.41
CA HIS A 587 21.15 -2.98 10.85
C HIS A 587 21.80 -1.63 11.25
N VAL A 588 22.75 -1.11 10.47
CA VAL A 588 23.69 -0.01 10.85
C VAL A 588 23.32 1.37 10.27
N VAL A 589 22.18 1.56 9.60
CA VAL A 589 21.69 2.91 9.20
C VAL A 589 21.17 3.73 10.41
N HIS A 590 21.81 3.62 11.58
CA HIS A 590 21.48 4.35 12.79
C HIS A 590 22.64 5.04 13.51
N ARG A 591 23.86 5.12 12.97
CA ARG A 591 24.90 6.01 13.53
C ARG A 591 25.75 6.69 12.47
N HIS A 592 25.55 7.99 12.27
CA HIS A 592 26.57 8.89 11.71
C HIS A 592 27.03 9.86 12.81
N ASP A 593 28.28 9.75 13.26
CA ASP A 593 28.99 10.71 14.13
C ASP A 593 29.77 11.70 13.24
N PRO A 594 29.58 13.03 13.33
CA PRO A 594 30.18 14.00 12.42
C PRO A 594 31.59 14.48 12.85
N ARG A 595 32.47 13.57 13.30
CA ARG A 595 33.82 13.96 13.81
C ARG A 595 35.02 13.35 13.11
N TRP A 596 34.87 12.82 11.89
CA TRP A 596 36.03 12.35 11.09
C TRP A 596 36.21 13.10 9.76
N SER A 597 36.14 14.43 9.81
CA SER A 597 36.72 15.27 8.76
C SER A 597 37.43 16.45 9.41
N THR A 598 38.67 16.22 9.88
CA THR A 598 39.80 17.16 9.78
C THR A 598 40.97 16.67 10.64
N ARG A 599 42.04 16.21 9.98
CA ARG A 599 43.47 16.60 10.15
C ARG A 599 44.42 15.41 10.03
N GLU A 600 45.21 15.47 8.96
CA GLU A 600 46.49 14.79 8.81
C GLU A 600 47.47 15.17 9.93
N GLY A 601 48.30 14.19 10.32
CA GLY A 601 49.69 14.38 10.72
C GLY A 601 49.96 14.95 12.12
N THR A 602 50.14 14.08 13.11
CA THR A 602 51.29 14.00 14.05
C THR A 602 50.98 13.04 15.22
N PRO A 603 51.96 12.30 15.76
CA PRO A 603 51.74 11.32 16.84
C PRO A 603 51.68 12.03 18.22
N PRO A 604 51.04 11.40 19.23
CA PRO A 604 50.71 12.08 20.47
C PRO A 604 51.93 12.16 21.41
N PRO A 605 52.15 13.29 22.12
CA PRO A 605 52.86 13.26 23.37
C PRO A 605 51.87 13.05 24.53
N ALA A 606 52.40 12.42 25.57
CA ALA A 606 51.71 12.01 26.77
C ALA A 606 51.42 13.17 27.73
N ALA A 607 50.33 12.97 28.47
CA ALA A 607 50.11 13.30 29.88
C ALA A 607 50.04 14.78 30.34
N GLU A 608 49.19 14.91 31.36
CA GLU A 608 49.15 15.91 32.44
C GLU A 608 48.28 17.17 32.27
N ASP A 609 47.25 17.15 33.11
CA ASP A 609 46.86 18.16 34.10
C ASP A 609 46.19 19.49 33.73
N GLU A 610 45.01 19.60 34.34
CA GLU A 610 44.44 20.74 35.09
C GLU A 610 44.10 22.08 34.43
N ALA A 611 42.88 22.51 34.83
CA ALA A 611 42.40 23.87 35.08
C ALA A 611 42.25 24.79 33.84
N TRP A 612 41.10 25.36 33.53
CA TRP A 612 40.04 25.97 34.35
C TRP A 612 38.67 25.88 33.66
#